data_AF-A0AA37QP87-F1
#
_entry.id   AF-A0AA37QP87-F1
#
_cell.length_a   1.000
_cell.length_b   1.000
_cell.length_c   1.000
_cell.angle_alpha   90.00
_cell.angle_beta   90.00
_cell.angle_gamma   90.00
#
_symmetry.space_group_name_H-M   'P 1'
#
loop_
_entity.id
_entity.type
_entity.pdbx_description
1 polymer ?
#
loop_
_entity_poly.entity_id
_entity_poly.type
_entity_poly.pdbx_seq_one_letter_code
_entity_poly.pdbx_strand_id
1 'polypeptide(L)'
;MAVFGEGGVPFIFDQTEIEWPEDDSEPPAPRVKDFVYLPSPEFTGIKEPVRFSPDPPAEVAEPGPPAASEPIATAAPARRSLLDRLFRRAPRSESPQPDRSTLEERRRRDQLERDRRRQLLLSTMVPALRAAGAKRAYCRYDGGNDEGFSWLDHYVGDNGDRLDLDLLAVRLWDAGLHGQLRAAGYGSHLTETLKKPQVLELKNFLSSWLTDEWATLLLGRGFGTGEYTMYGAFWVDLETCTISDDRNADPVVENITIAD
;
A
#
# COMPACT_ATOMS: atom_id res chain seq x y z
N MET A 1 -3.59 34.20 -3.87
CA MET A 1 -4.28 33.68 -2.67
C MET A 1 -4.91 32.36 -3.09
N ALA A 2 -4.21 31.24 -2.88
CA ALA A 2 -4.68 29.93 -3.35
C ALA A 2 -5.56 29.31 -2.26
N VAL A 3 -6.81 29.03 -2.62
CA VAL A 3 -7.78 28.34 -1.78
C VAL A 3 -7.45 26.85 -1.86
N PHE A 4 -6.90 26.28 -0.79
CA PHE A 4 -6.72 24.84 -0.65
C PHE A 4 -8.10 24.23 -0.31
N GLY A 5 -8.78 23.71 -1.34
CA GLY A 5 -10.15 23.19 -1.25
C GLY A 5 -10.19 21.70 -0.87
N GLU A 6 -10.93 21.42 0.21
CA GLU A 6 -11.71 20.22 0.57
C GLU A 6 -11.49 18.95 -0.26
N GLY A 7 -10.81 17.96 0.30
CA GLY A 7 -10.32 16.81 -0.46
C GLY A 7 -11.33 15.91 -1.18
N GLY A 8 -10.88 15.20 -2.21
CA GLY A 8 -11.71 14.28 -2.99
C GLY A 8 -10.95 13.02 -3.45
N VAL A 9 -11.64 11.95 -3.85
CA VAL A 9 -11.11 10.76 -4.58
C VAL A 9 -12.25 10.21 -5.48
N PRO A 10 -12.24 8.95 -5.95
CA PRO A 10 -12.33 8.57 -7.37
C PRO A 10 -13.63 8.89 -8.12
N PHE A 11 -13.54 8.83 -9.46
CA PHE A 11 -14.70 8.62 -10.33
C PHE A 11 -15.15 7.17 -10.19
N ILE A 12 -16.41 6.96 -9.80
CA ILE A 12 -17.00 5.65 -9.47
C ILE A 12 -18.21 5.40 -10.34
N PHE A 13 -18.28 4.18 -10.88
CA PHE A 13 -19.47 3.61 -11.48
C PHE A 13 -19.92 2.43 -10.61
N ASP A 14 -21.09 2.57 -9.99
CA ASP A 14 -21.69 1.54 -9.14
C ASP A 14 -22.23 0.40 -10.00
N GLN A 15 -21.87 -0.84 -9.67
CA GLN A 15 -22.26 -2.04 -10.39
C GLN A 15 -23.30 -2.90 -9.63
N THR A 16 -23.74 -2.47 -8.44
CA THR A 16 -24.66 -3.23 -7.59
C THR A 16 -26.00 -3.57 -8.24
N GLU A 17 -26.49 -2.71 -9.15
CA GLU A 17 -27.76 -2.91 -9.87
C GLU A 17 -27.58 -3.53 -11.28
N ILE A 18 -26.35 -3.90 -11.67
CA ILE A 18 -26.10 -4.47 -13.00
C ILE A 18 -26.46 -5.95 -13.00
N GLU A 19 -27.50 -6.29 -13.74
CA GLU A 19 -27.86 -7.68 -14.01
C GLU A 19 -26.87 -8.29 -15.01
N TRP A 20 -26.26 -9.40 -14.61
CA TRP A 20 -25.44 -10.20 -15.52
C TRP A 20 -26.32 -10.84 -16.60
N PRO A 21 -25.93 -10.74 -17.87
CA PRO A 21 -26.63 -11.42 -18.96
C PRO A 21 -26.84 -12.93 -18.70
N GLU A 22 -28.01 -13.45 -19.07
CA GLU A 22 -28.35 -14.88 -18.90
C GLU A 22 -27.46 -15.82 -19.73
N ASP A 23 -26.71 -15.28 -20.69
CA ASP A 23 -25.82 -16.02 -21.59
C ASP A 23 -24.35 -16.01 -21.15
N ASP A 24 -24.09 -15.63 -19.89
CA ASP A 24 -22.76 -15.48 -19.28
C ASP A 24 -21.84 -14.48 -20.01
N SER A 25 -22.39 -13.61 -20.87
CA SER A 25 -21.62 -12.51 -21.46
C SER A 25 -21.32 -11.41 -20.45
N GLU A 26 -20.23 -10.67 -20.67
CA GLU A 26 -19.89 -9.53 -19.81
C GLU A 26 -20.92 -8.41 -20.01
N PRO A 27 -21.37 -7.73 -18.93
CA PRO A 27 -22.19 -6.54 -19.06
C PRO A 27 -21.45 -5.46 -19.88
N PRO A 28 -22.18 -4.58 -20.57
CA PRO A 28 -21.54 -3.53 -21.35
C PRO A 28 -20.68 -2.64 -20.45
N ALA A 29 -19.49 -2.29 -20.95
CA ALA A 29 -18.60 -1.37 -20.23
C ALA A 29 -19.29 -0.01 -19.98
N PRO A 30 -19.09 0.60 -18.80
CA PRO A 30 -19.64 1.92 -18.51
C PRO A 30 -19.05 3.00 -19.40
N ARG A 31 -19.82 4.05 -19.68
CA ARG A 31 -19.31 5.25 -20.38
C ARG A 31 -18.82 6.27 -19.37
N VAL A 32 -17.96 7.19 -19.81
CA VAL A 32 -17.41 8.27 -18.95
C VAL A 32 -18.50 9.02 -18.17
N LYS A 33 -19.64 9.31 -18.81
CA LYS A 33 -20.76 10.05 -18.20
C LYS A 33 -21.48 9.28 -17.08
N ASP A 34 -21.29 7.96 -17.00
CA ASP A 34 -21.94 7.10 -16.03
C ASP A 34 -21.15 7.09 -14.70
N PHE A 35 -19.91 7.60 -14.71
CA PHE A 35 -19.11 7.75 -13.51
C PHE A 35 -19.45 9.03 -12.74
N VAL A 36 -19.51 8.90 -11.42
CA VAL A 36 -19.74 10.01 -10.47
C VAL A 36 -18.49 10.21 -9.64
N TYR A 37 -18.07 11.46 -9.46
CA TYR A 37 -16.96 11.79 -8.58
C TYR A 37 -17.39 11.70 -7.11
N LEU A 38 -16.71 10.87 -6.31
CA LEU A 38 -17.01 10.64 -4.89
C LEU A 38 -15.83 11.05 -3.98
N PRO A 39 -15.92 12.18 -3.26
CA PRO A 39 -14.77 12.71 -2.53
C PRO A 39 -14.26 11.79 -1.40
N SER A 40 -12.97 11.90 -1.05
CA SER A 40 -12.27 11.02 -0.11
C SER A 40 -12.91 10.80 1.25
N PRO A 41 -13.43 11.83 1.94
CA PRO A 41 -14.15 11.59 3.18
C PRO A 41 -15.40 10.71 3.02
N GLU A 42 -16.00 10.70 1.83
CA GLU A 42 -17.20 9.92 1.51
C GLU A 42 -16.86 8.52 1.01
N PHE A 43 -15.79 8.36 0.22
CA PHE A 43 -15.36 7.05 -0.29
C PHE A 43 -14.52 6.26 0.74
N THR A 44 -13.47 6.87 1.29
CA THR A 44 -12.49 6.18 2.15
C THR A 44 -12.58 6.59 3.63
N GLY A 45 -13.21 7.73 3.91
CA GLY A 45 -13.16 8.37 5.23
C GLY A 45 -11.85 9.11 5.52
N ILE A 46 -10.90 9.14 4.58
CA ILE A 46 -9.60 9.81 4.74
C ILE A 46 -9.73 11.29 4.36
N LYS A 47 -9.18 12.17 5.20
CA LYS A 47 -9.14 13.62 4.93
C LYS A 47 -7.86 14.01 4.19
N GLU A 48 -8.00 14.80 3.14
CA GLU A 48 -6.87 15.36 2.40
C GLU A 48 -6.37 16.70 2.99
N PRO A 49 -5.13 17.12 2.65
CA PRO A 49 -4.11 16.33 1.97
C PRO A 49 -3.60 15.20 2.85
N VAL A 50 -3.43 14.01 2.26
CA VAL A 50 -2.83 12.87 2.97
C VAL A 50 -1.36 13.16 3.14
N ARG A 51 -0.84 13.01 4.36
CA ARG A 51 0.58 13.26 4.67
C ARG A 51 1.32 11.95 4.82
N PHE A 52 2.55 11.92 4.33
CA PHE A 52 3.51 10.86 4.62
C PHE A 52 4.80 11.44 5.21
N SER A 53 5.61 10.58 5.83
CA SER A 53 6.92 10.98 6.37
C SER A 53 8.04 10.40 5.50
N PRO A 54 9.03 11.22 5.10
CA PRO A 54 10.26 10.76 4.47
C PRO A 54 11.33 10.40 5.52
N ASP A 55 11.01 10.43 6.81
CA ASP A 55 11.95 10.12 7.88
C ASP A 55 11.98 8.61 8.12
N PRO A 56 13.15 8.03 8.46
CA PRO A 56 13.23 6.62 8.81
C PRO A 56 12.29 6.29 9.98
N PRO A 57 11.76 5.05 10.06
CA PRO A 57 10.95 4.65 11.20
C PRO A 57 11.76 4.81 12.49
N ALA A 58 11.10 5.32 13.53
CA ALA A 58 11.71 5.38 14.85
C ALA A 58 12.20 3.98 15.23
N GLU A 59 13.47 3.87 15.64
CA GLU A 59 13.95 2.64 16.24
C GLU A 59 13.05 2.32 17.43
N VAL A 60 12.32 1.21 17.34
CA VAL A 60 11.65 0.65 18.51
C VAL A 60 12.79 0.28 19.44
N ALA A 61 13.02 1.11 20.47
CA ALA A 61 13.91 0.75 21.55
C ALA A 61 13.55 -0.67 21.97
N GLU A 62 14.50 -1.60 21.85
CA GLU A 62 14.28 -2.96 22.32
C GLU A 62 13.72 -2.85 23.74
N PRO A 63 12.59 -3.52 24.06
CA PRO A 63 12.15 -3.57 25.44
C PRO A 63 13.34 -4.11 26.22
N GLY A 64 13.90 -3.26 27.09
CA GLY A 64 15.06 -3.62 27.90
C GLY A 64 14.79 -4.98 28.55
N PRO A 65 15.84 -5.81 28.73
CA PRO A 65 15.68 -7.15 29.26
C PRO A 65 14.74 -7.10 30.46
N PRO A 66 13.72 -7.99 30.53
CA PRO A 66 12.72 -7.92 31.58
C PRO A 66 13.45 -7.81 32.91
N ALA A 67 13.17 -6.73 33.65
CA ALA A 67 13.71 -6.53 34.98
C ALA A 67 13.50 -7.84 35.73
N ALA A 68 14.62 -8.43 36.17
CA ALA A 68 14.65 -9.74 36.80
C ALA A 68 13.54 -9.81 37.84
N SER A 69 12.46 -10.50 37.49
CA SER A 69 11.35 -10.69 38.39
C SER A 69 11.88 -11.57 39.51
N GLU A 70 11.70 -11.09 40.74
CA GLU A 70 12.10 -11.80 41.96
C GLU A 70 11.60 -13.26 41.91
N PRO A 71 12.39 -14.24 42.39
CA PRO A 71 12.06 -15.64 42.25
C PRO A 71 10.75 -15.96 42.98
N ILE A 72 9.71 -16.28 42.21
CA ILE A 72 8.48 -16.90 42.72
C ILE A 72 8.87 -18.21 43.40
N ALA A 73 8.55 -18.32 44.68
CA ALA A 73 8.77 -19.49 45.50
C ALA A 73 8.22 -20.75 44.81
N THR A 74 9.11 -21.72 44.57
CA THR A 74 8.78 -23.04 44.04
C THR A 74 7.87 -23.77 45.02
N ALA A 75 6.57 -23.84 44.71
CA ALA A 75 5.64 -24.73 45.37
C ALA A 75 6.01 -26.20 45.04
N ALA A 76 6.15 -27.01 46.10
CA ALA A 76 6.57 -28.41 46.00
C ALA A 76 5.63 -29.25 45.09
N PRO A 77 6.16 -30.24 44.35
CA PRO A 77 5.34 -31.11 43.51
C PRO A 77 4.43 -32.01 44.37
N ALA A 78 3.13 -31.81 44.25
CA ALA A 78 2.13 -32.70 44.83
C ALA A 78 2.31 -34.13 44.28
N ARG A 79 2.52 -35.08 45.18
CA ARG A 79 2.71 -36.51 44.86
C ARG A 79 1.44 -37.05 44.17
N ARG A 80 1.57 -37.44 42.90
CA ARG A 80 0.49 -38.09 42.12
C ARG A 80 0.28 -39.52 42.62
N SER A 81 -0.98 -39.85 42.94
CA SER A 81 -1.43 -41.16 43.40
C SER A 81 -1.46 -42.18 42.24
N LEU A 82 -1.04 -43.42 42.52
CA LEU A 82 -1.00 -44.55 41.57
C LEU A 82 -2.37 -44.90 40.95
N LEU A 83 -3.48 -44.43 41.54
CA LEU A 83 -4.83 -44.66 41.01
C LEU A 83 -5.16 -43.80 39.77
N ASP A 84 -4.49 -42.65 39.58
CA ASP A 84 -4.67 -41.82 38.36
C ASP A 84 -4.09 -42.45 37.10
N ARG A 85 -3.23 -43.47 37.23
CA ARG A 85 -2.63 -44.20 36.09
C ARG A 85 -3.52 -45.29 35.52
N LEU A 86 -4.59 -45.70 36.20
CA LEU A 86 -5.41 -46.86 35.82
C LEU A 86 -6.73 -46.52 35.09
N PHE A 87 -7.20 -45.27 35.14
CA PHE A 87 -8.43 -44.83 34.44
C PHE A 87 -8.15 -43.86 33.29
N ARG A 88 -7.32 -44.34 32.34
CA ARG A 88 -6.93 -43.63 31.11
C ARG A 88 -8.13 -43.45 30.16
N ARG A 89 -9.00 -42.48 30.42
CA ARG A 89 -9.95 -41.96 29.43
C ARG A 89 -9.27 -40.81 28.71
N ALA A 90 -8.81 -41.07 27.48
CA ALA A 90 -8.26 -40.02 26.63
C ALA A 90 -9.31 -38.93 26.44
N PRO A 91 -9.05 -37.65 26.79
CA PRO A 91 -9.92 -36.58 26.34
C PRO A 91 -9.83 -36.53 24.82
N ARG A 92 -11.00 -36.57 24.16
CA ARG A 92 -11.12 -36.19 22.75
C ARG A 92 -10.47 -34.81 22.61
N SER A 93 -9.44 -34.71 21.80
CA SER A 93 -8.86 -33.43 21.40
C SER A 93 -9.93 -32.66 20.62
N GLU A 94 -10.66 -31.79 21.31
CA GLU A 94 -11.32 -30.67 20.64
C GLU A 94 -10.21 -29.87 19.97
N SER A 95 -10.27 -29.79 18.64
CA SER A 95 -9.40 -28.90 17.88
C SER A 95 -9.53 -27.50 18.47
N PRO A 96 -8.43 -26.84 18.90
CA PRO A 96 -8.53 -25.51 19.46
C PRO A 96 -9.11 -24.59 18.37
N GLN A 97 -10.30 -24.05 18.61
CA GLN A 97 -10.79 -22.95 17.81
C GLN A 97 -9.77 -21.82 17.94
N PRO A 98 -9.31 -21.21 16.82
CA PRO A 98 -8.36 -20.12 16.89
C PRO A 98 -8.99 -18.98 17.70
N ASP A 99 -8.37 -18.68 18.84
CA ASP A 99 -8.81 -17.63 19.74
C ASP A 99 -8.84 -16.30 18.98
N ARG A 100 -9.98 -15.61 18.98
CA ARG A 100 -10.19 -14.37 18.22
C ARG A 100 -9.17 -13.29 18.60
N SER A 101 -8.70 -13.30 19.84
CA SER A 101 -7.60 -12.46 20.33
C SER A 101 -6.35 -12.60 19.47
N THR A 102 -6.02 -13.83 19.04
CA THR A 102 -4.83 -14.11 18.22
C THR A 102 -4.97 -13.62 16.78
N LEU A 103 -6.19 -13.51 16.24
CA LEU A 103 -6.42 -13.00 14.88
C LEU A 103 -6.29 -11.47 14.84
N GLU A 104 -6.84 -10.77 15.82
CA GLU A 104 -6.70 -9.32 15.93
C GLU A 104 -5.26 -8.90 16.19
N GLU A 105 -4.55 -9.63 17.07
CA GLU A 105 -3.12 -9.42 17.31
C GLU A 105 -2.29 -9.64 16.05
N ARG A 106 -2.58 -10.68 15.26
CA ARG A 106 -1.94 -10.92 13.96
C ARG A 106 -2.20 -9.75 12.99
N ARG A 107 -3.46 -9.34 12.82
CA ARG A 107 -3.81 -8.20 11.95
C ARG A 107 -3.10 -6.93 12.37
N ARG A 108 -3.03 -6.65 13.67
CA ARG A 108 -2.32 -5.49 14.21
C ARG A 108 -0.81 -5.57 13.94
N ARG A 109 -0.21 -6.73 14.14
CA ARG A 109 1.21 -6.96 13.86
C ARG A 109 1.52 -6.78 12.38
N ASP A 110 0.71 -7.39 11.51
CA ASP A 110 0.85 -7.26 10.06
C ASP A 110 0.70 -5.80 9.61
N GLN A 111 -0.25 -5.06 10.19
CA GLN A 111 -0.43 -3.64 9.90
C GLN A 111 0.82 -2.83 10.29
N LEU A 112 1.35 -3.03 11.50
CA LEU A 112 2.55 -2.34 11.98
C LEU A 112 3.78 -2.66 11.13
N GLU A 113 3.95 -3.92 10.74
CA GLU A 113 5.06 -4.36 9.88
C GLU A 113 4.96 -3.70 8.50
N ARG A 114 3.77 -3.65 7.92
CA ARG A 114 3.53 -2.97 6.63
C ARG A 114 3.76 -1.46 6.74
N ASP A 115 3.28 -0.81 7.80
CA ASP A 115 3.46 0.63 7.96
C ASP A 115 4.94 1.00 8.15
N ARG A 116 5.68 0.19 8.92
CA ARG A 116 7.13 0.31 9.05
C ARG A 116 7.84 0.12 7.71
N ARG A 117 7.43 -0.90 6.95
CA ARG A 117 7.97 -1.19 5.63
C ARG A 117 7.75 -0.01 4.68
N ARG A 118 6.51 0.46 4.55
CA ARG A 118 6.17 1.66 3.78
C ARG A 118 7.03 2.86 4.20
N GLN A 119 7.16 3.13 5.50
CA GLN A 119 7.97 4.25 5.97
C GLN A 119 9.44 4.12 5.55
N LEU A 120 10.03 2.93 5.65
CA LEU A 120 11.39 2.67 5.13
C LEU A 120 11.49 2.89 3.62
N LEU A 121 10.45 2.54 2.88
CA LEU A 121 10.43 2.78 1.45
C LEU A 121 10.46 4.27 1.15
N LEU A 122 9.53 5.01 1.74
CA LEU A 122 9.38 6.44 1.50
C LEU A 122 10.60 7.22 1.96
N SER A 123 11.23 6.83 3.07
CA SER A 123 12.46 7.47 3.56
C SER A 123 13.69 7.19 2.69
N THR A 124 13.68 6.08 1.94
CA THR A 124 14.73 5.76 0.97
C THR A 124 14.49 6.46 -0.36
N MET A 125 13.25 6.41 -0.86
CA MET A 125 12.89 6.85 -2.20
C MET A 125 12.75 8.37 -2.32
N VAL A 126 12.05 9.01 -1.38
CA VAL A 126 11.66 10.42 -1.50
C VAL A 126 12.89 11.34 -1.49
N PRO A 127 13.88 11.18 -0.60
CA PRO A 127 15.10 11.99 -0.65
C PRO A 127 15.89 11.78 -1.94
N ALA A 128 15.98 10.53 -2.44
CA ALA A 128 16.69 10.22 -3.67
C ALA A 128 16.04 10.86 -4.89
N LEU A 129 14.70 10.80 -4.98
CA LEU A 129 13.92 11.46 -6.03
C LEU A 129 14.11 12.98 -6.02
N ARG A 130 14.03 13.61 -4.85
CA ARG A 130 14.30 15.04 -4.69
C ARG A 130 15.71 15.40 -5.16
N ALA A 131 16.72 14.65 -4.71
CA ALA A 131 18.12 14.86 -5.11
C ALA A 131 18.35 14.68 -6.61
N ALA A 132 17.56 13.82 -7.27
CA ALA A 132 17.59 13.61 -8.72
C ALA A 132 16.79 14.67 -9.52
N GLY A 133 16.13 15.61 -8.82
CA GLY A 133 15.43 16.76 -9.39
C GLY A 133 13.92 16.61 -9.53
N ALA A 134 13.30 15.58 -8.91
CA ALA A 134 11.85 15.41 -8.91
C ALA A 134 11.20 16.19 -7.76
N LYS A 135 10.20 17.02 -8.08
CA LYS A 135 9.37 17.73 -7.08
C LYS A 135 8.01 17.09 -6.87
N ARG A 136 7.39 16.61 -7.94
CA ARG A 136 6.05 16.04 -7.90
C ARG A 136 5.98 14.77 -8.73
N ALA A 137 5.11 13.86 -8.34
CA ALA A 137 4.68 12.74 -9.16
C ALA A 137 3.20 12.91 -9.49
N TYR A 138 2.83 12.65 -10.75
CA TYR A 138 1.46 12.46 -11.16
C TYR A 138 1.23 10.97 -11.38
N CYS A 139 0.26 10.44 -10.65
CA CYS A 139 -0.06 9.03 -10.61
C CYS A 139 -1.51 8.84 -11.03
N ARG A 140 -1.79 7.69 -11.64
CA ARG A 140 -3.12 7.28 -12.03
C ARG A 140 -3.48 5.99 -11.33
N TYR A 141 -4.77 5.73 -11.25
CA TYR A 141 -5.30 4.49 -10.72
C TYR A 141 -6.60 4.15 -11.42
N ASP A 142 -6.84 2.85 -11.49
CA ASP A 142 -8.11 2.28 -11.88
C ASP A 142 -8.34 0.96 -11.16
N GLY A 143 -9.53 0.41 -11.27
CA GLY A 143 -9.85 -0.86 -10.64
C GLY A 143 -11.34 -1.09 -10.58
N GLY A 144 -11.70 -2.27 -10.09
CA GLY A 144 -13.09 -2.65 -9.90
C GLY A 144 -13.19 -4.13 -9.63
N ASN A 145 -14.26 -4.54 -8.96
CA ASN A 145 -14.52 -5.91 -8.56
C ASN A 145 -13.48 -6.47 -7.59
N ASP A 146 -12.38 -7.04 -8.09
CA ASP A 146 -11.44 -7.82 -7.30
C ASP A 146 -10.26 -7.00 -6.77
N GLU A 147 -9.71 -6.08 -7.57
CA GLU A 147 -8.55 -5.27 -7.17
C GLU A 147 -8.46 -3.89 -7.83
N GLY A 148 -7.59 -3.07 -7.25
CA GLY A 148 -7.21 -1.77 -7.78
C GLY A 148 -5.74 -1.74 -8.15
N PHE A 149 -5.43 -0.95 -9.17
CA PHE A 149 -4.11 -0.78 -9.72
C PHE A 149 -3.74 0.69 -9.74
N SER A 150 -2.44 0.96 -9.69
CA SER A 150 -1.95 2.32 -9.84
C SER A 150 -0.61 2.35 -10.54
N TRP A 151 -0.38 3.42 -11.29
CA TRP A 151 0.84 3.59 -12.08
C TRP A 151 1.24 5.06 -12.15
N LEU A 152 2.53 5.27 -12.32
CA LEU A 152 3.10 6.59 -12.57
C LEU A 152 2.77 7.03 -13.99
N ASP A 153 2.13 8.19 -14.14
CA ASP A 153 2.09 8.87 -15.43
C ASP A 153 3.42 9.60 -15.67
N HIS A 154 3.81 10.47 -14.73
CA HIS A 154 5.07 11.19 -14.83
C HIS A 154 5.58 11.81 -13.53
N TYR A 155 6.87 12.16 -13.51
CA TYR A 155 7.44 13.09 -12.56
C TYR A 155 7.57 14.48 -13.17
N VAL A 156 7.46 15.49 -12.31
CA VAL A 156 7.66 16.91 -12.63
C VAL A 156 8.87 17.43 -11.85
N GLY A 157 9.78 18.12 -12.56
CA GLY A 157 10.97 18.72 -11.97
C GLY A 157 10.76 20.16 -11.48
N ASP A 158 11.85 20.80 -11.06
CA ASP A 158 11.84 22.14 -10.46
C ASP A 158 11.22 23.22 -11.35
N ASN A 159 11.43 23.11 -12.67
CA ASN A 159 10.96 24.09 -13.64
C ASN A 159 9.52 23.83 -14.12
N GLY A 160 8.85 22.79 -13.59
CA GLY A 160 7.54 22.35 -14.07
C GLY A 160 7.60 21.39 -15.27
N ASP A 161 8.79 21.07 -15.77
CA ASP A 161 8.98 20.15 -16.89
C ASP A 161 8.78 18.69 -16.47
N ARG A 162 8.20 17.90 -17.38
CA ARG A 162 8.13 16.44 -17.25
C ARG A 162 9.54 15.85 -17.30
N LEU A 163 9.89 15.05 -16.31
CA LEU A 163 11.18 14.36 -16.27
C LEU A 163 11.17 13.12 -17.18
N ASP A 164 12.26 12.93 -17.91
CA ASP A 164 12.54 11.68 -18.61
C ASP A 164 12.81 10.58 -17.57
N LEU A 165 11.97 9.55 -17.58
CA LEU A 165 12.01 8.47 -16.60
C LEU A 165 13.26 7.59 -16.76
N ASP A 166 13.77 7.41 -17.98
CA ASP A 166 14.99 6.63 -18.22
C ASP A 166 16.22 7.39 -17.68
N LEU A 167 16.30 8.70 -17.93
CA LEU A 167 17.36 9.53 -17.34
C LEU A 167 17.25 9.61 -15.81
N LEU A 168 16.04 9.69 -15.27
CA LEU A 168 15.81 9.67 -13.82
C LEU A 168 16.29 8.35 -13.21
N ALA A 169 15.94 7.22 -13.81
CA ALA A 169 16.38 5.90 -13.34
C ALA A 169 17.91 5.75 -13.36
N VAL A 170 18.59 6.28 -14.40
CA VAL A 170 20.07 6.31 -14.45
C VAL A 170 20.65 7.17 -13.32
N ARG A 171 20.11 8.36 -13.06
CA ARG A 171 20.59 9.23 -11.96
C ARG A 171 20.45 8.55 -10.60
N LEU A 172 19.33 7.86 -10.37
CA LEU A 172 19.08 7.15 -9.11
C LEU A 172 19.98 5.90 -8.98
N TRP A 173 20.27 5.23 -10.09
CA TRP A 173 21.26 4.16 -10.15
C TRP A 173 22.65 4.67 -9.76
N ASP A 174 23.11 5.76 -10.37
CA ASP A 174 24.43 6.36 -10.10
C ASP A 174 24.54 6.87 -8.65
N ALA A 175 23.41 7.28 -8.05
CA ALA A 175 23.31 7.64 -6.63
C ALA A 175 23.32 6.43 -5.67
N GLY A 176 23.36 5.20 -6.20
CA GLY A 176 23.41 3.96 -5.42
C GLY A 176 22.07 3.54 -4.81
N LEU A 177 20.94 4.06 -5.31
CA LEU A 177 19.62 3.79 -4.74
C LEU A 177 19.28 2.30 -4.72
N HIS A 178 19.68 1.54 -5.74
CA HIS A 178 19.44 0.10 -5.80
C HIS A 178 20.07 -0.64 -4.60
N GLY A 179 21.29 -0.28 -4.23
CA GLY A 179 21.96 -0.83 -3.05
C GLY A 179 21.25 -0.47 -1.75
N GLN A 180 20.77 0.77 -1.64
CA GLN A 180 20.01 1.24 -0.47
C GLN A 180 18.69 0.49 -0.32
N LEU A 181 17.93 0.30 -1.42
CA LEU A 181 16.70 -0.47 -1.42
C LEU A 181 16.93 -1.94 -1.04
N ARG A 182 18.01 -2.56 -1.55
CA ARG A 182 18.41 -3.91 -1.13
C ARG A 182 18.69 -3.97 0.37
N ALA A 183 19.47 -3.02 0.90
CA ALA A 183 19.78 -2.95 2.32
C ALA A 183 18.52 -2.72 3.19
N ALA A 184 17.52 -2.01 2.66
CA ALA A 184 16.22 -1.80 3.29
C ALA A 184 15.26 -3.00 3.18
N GLY A 185 15.70 -4.13 2.62
CA GLY A 185 14.91 -5.36 2.55
C GLY A 185 14.03 -5.49 1.30
N TYR A 186 14.21 -4.64 0.29
CA TYR A 186 13.47 -4.71 -0.98
C TYR A 186 14.17 -5.56 -2.05
N GLY A 187 15.22 -6.30 -1.68
CA GLY A 187 15.98 -7.14 -2.61
C GLY A 187 15.15 -8.19 -3.34
N SER A 188 14.09 -8.73 -2.72
CA SER A 188 13.18 -9.69 -3.38
C SER A 188 12.33 -9.06 -4.49
N HIS A 189 12.07 -7.74 -4.40
CA HIS A 189 11.34 -6.97 -5.41
C HIS A 189 12.27 -6.48 -6.53
N LEU A 190 13.57 -6.43 -6.25
CA LEU A 190 14.65 -6.16 -7.21
C LEU A 190 15.18 -7.49 -7.74
N THR A 191 14.39 -8.13 -8.61
CA THR A 191 14.67 -9.49 -9.10
C THR A 191 16.10 -9.64 -9.61
N GLU A 192 16.87 -10.61 -9.12
CA GLU A 192 18.12 -11.03 -9.76
C GLU A 192 17.84 -11.81 -11.06
N THR A 193 17.17 -11.18 -12.03
CA THR A 193 17.20 -11.71 -13.39
C THR A 193 18.48 -11.17 -14.02
N LEU A 194 19.51 -12.03 -14.00
CA LEU A 194 20.88 -11.91 -14.54
C LEU A 194 21.03 -11.33 -15.97
N LYS A 195 19.98 -10.78 -16.58
CA LYS A 195 19.95 -10.23 -17.95
C LYS A 195 19.17 -8.91 -18.10
N LYS A 196 18.50 -8.38 -17.07
CA LYS A 196 17.90 -7.04 -17.14
C LYS A 196 18.89 -6.00 -16.58
N PRO A 197 19.12 -4.87 -17.26
CA PRO A 197 19.97 -3.82 -16.71
C PRO A 197 19.30 -3.30 -15.43
N GLN A 198 20.05 -3.19 -14.33
CA GLN A 198 19.51 -2.83 -13.01
C GLN A 198 18.76 -1.48 -13.00
N VAL A 199 19.06 -0.61 -13.96
CA VAL A 199 18.30 0.63 -14.25
C VAL A 199 16.83 0.34 -14.59
N LEU A 200 16.53 -0.74 -15.32
CA LEU A 200 15.17 -1.15 -15.65
C LEU A 200 14.40 -1.63 -14.41
N GLU A 201 15.06 -2.26 -13.45
CA GLU A 201 14.45 -2.62 -12.16
C GLU A 201 14.05 -1.37 -11.39
N LEU A 202 14.94 -0.37 -11.30
CA LEU A 202 14.61 0.91 -10.68
C LEU A 202 13.47 1.62 -11.42
N LYS A 203 13.46 1.60 -12.75
CA LYS A 203 12.35 2.17 -13.54
C LYS A 203 11.01 1.52 -13.19
N ASN A 204 10.93 0.20 -13.17
CA ASN A 204 9.69 -0.51 -12.81
C ASN A 204 9.28 -0.25 -11.35
N PHE A 205 10.27 -0.15 -10.46
CA PHE A 205 10.03 0.14 -9.06
C PHE A 205 9.43 1.54 -8.87
N LEU A 206 9.95 2.54 -9.60
CA LEU A 206 9.45 3.91 -9.64
C LEU A 206 8.06 4.01 -10.25
N SER A 207 7.78 3.22 -11.28
CA SER A 207 6.53 3.33 -12.04
C SER A 207 5.34 2.64 -11.38
N SER A 208 5.57 1.60 -10.57
CA SER A 208 4.51 0.75 -10.03
C SER A 208 4.54 0.67 -8.51
N TRP A 209 5.60 0.12 -7.90
CA TRP A 209 5.57 -0.20 -6.45
C TRP A 209 5.45 1.04 -5.56
N LEU A 210 6.18 2.10 -5.89
CA LEU A 210 6.10 3.35 -5.13
C LEU A 210 4.73 4.01 -5.29
N THR A 211 4.15 3.93 -6.49
CA THR A 211 2.82 4.47 -6.78
C THR A 211 1.73 3.75 -5.99
N ASP A 212 1.82 2.42 -5.88
CA ASP A 212 0.87 1.60 -5.11
C ASP A 212 0.83 1.97 -3.62
N GLU A 213 1.98 2.26 -3.03
CA GLU A 213 2.04 2.70 -1.63
C GLU A 213 1.41 4.09 -1.44
N TRP A 214 1.56 5.00 -2.41
CA TRP A 214 0.88 6.30 -2.38
C TRP A 214 -0.62 6.16 -2.61
N ALA A 215 -1.04 5.32 -3.57
CA ALA A 215 -2.45 5.03 -3.83
C ALA A 215 -3.10 4.42 -2.58
N THR A 216 -2.46 3.47 -1.92
CA THR A 216 -2.97 2.88 -0.66
C THR A 216 -3.08 3.90 0.48
N LEU A 217 -2.17 4.88 0.56
CA LEU A 217 -2.26 5.96 1.55
C LEU A 217 -3.46 6.87 1.29
N LEU A 218 -3.75 7.14 0.02
CA LEU A 218 -4.83 8.02 -0.41
C LEU A 218 -6.21 7.33 -0.39
N LEU A 219 -6.29 6.16 -1.02
CA LEU A 219 -7.52 5.44 -1.33
C LEU A 219 -7.87 4.36 -0.28
N GLY A 220 -6.95 4.10 0.65
CA GLY A 220 -7.08 3.01 1.61
C GLY A 220 -6.63 1.66 1.05
N ARG A 221 -6.58 0.66 1.94
CA ARG A 221 -6.21 -0.71 1.56
C ARG A 221 -7.36 -1.37 0.81
N GLY A 222 -7.05 -2.04 -0.30
CA GLY A 222 -8.05 -2.73 -1.12
C GLY A 222 -8.94 -1.77 -1.92
N PHE A 223 -8.42 -0.57 -2.25
CA PHE A 223 -9.08 0.27 -3.23
C PHE A 223 -9.27 -0.52 -4.54
N GLY A 224 -10.35 -0.25 -5.27
CA GLY A 224 -10.71 -1.02 -6.46
C GLY A 224 -11.39 -2.36 -6.16
N THR A 225 -11.41 -2.84 -4.91
CA THR A 225 -12.19 -4.03 -4.54
C THR A 225 -13.62 -3.64 -4.15
N GLY A 226 -14.61 -4.25 -4.80
CA GLY A 226 -16.05 -4.08 -4.54
C GLY A 226 -16.90 -4.05 -5.81
N GLU A 227 -18.22 -4.04 -5.66
CA GLU A 227 -19.20 -4.01 -6.76
C GLU A 227 -19.28 -2.62 -7.42
N TYR A 228 -18.14 -2.12 -7.88
CA TYR A 228 -18.01 -0.86 -8.58
C TYR A 228 -16.79 -0.93 -9.51
N THR A 229 -16.72 0.01 -10.45
CA THR A 229 -15.53 0.32 -11.24
C THR A 229 -15.09 1.74 -10.95
N MET A 230 -13.79 1.98 -10.93
CA MET A 230 -13.21 3.27 -10.56
C MET A 230 -12.05 3.68 -11.46
N TYR A 231 -11.88 4.99 -11.64
CA TYR A 231 -10.65 5.57 -12.17
C TYR A 231 -10.37 6.93 -11.51
N GLY A 232 -9.12 7.38 -11.64
CA GLY A 232 -8.74 8.72 -11.24
C GLY A 232 -7.24 8.96 -11.32
N ALA A 233 -6.81 10.09 -10.77
CA ALA A 233 -5.41 10.46 -10.70
C ALA A 233 -5.14 11.28 -9.45
N PHE A 234 -3.88 11.31 -9.02
CA PHE A 234 -3.46 12.11 -7.87
C PHE A 234 -2.06 12.67 -8.06
N TRP A 235 -1.82 13.78 -7.38
CA TRP A 235 -0.52 14.40 -7.23
C TRP A 235 0.13 13.98 -5.92
N VAL A 236 1.42 13.63 -6.00
CA VAL A 236 2.29 13.48 -4.85
C VAL A 236 3.28 14.64 -4.86
N ASP A 237 3.17 15.51 -3.87
CA ASP A 237 4.14 16.55 -3.61
C ASP A 237 5.29 15.98 -2.79
N LEU A 238 6.42 15.79 -3.46
CA LEU A 238 7.60 15.24 -2.84
C LEU A 238 8.21 16.25 -1.89
N GLU A 239 8.07 17.57 -2.03
CA GLU A 239 8.68 18.57 -1.13
C GLU A 239 7.91 18.70 0.19
N THR A 240 6.58 18.78 0.11
CA THR A 240 5.71 18.95 1.27
C THR A 240 5.21 17.63 1.86
N CYS A 241 5.56 16.51 1.20
CA CYS A 241 5.16 15.15 1.56
C CYS A 241 3.65 14.97 1.68
N THR A 242 2.92 15.49 0.70
CA THR A 242 1.46 15.41 0.63
C THR A 242 0.99 14.68 -0.62
N ILE A 243 -0.12 13.98 -0.50
CA ILE A 243 -0.85 13.38 -1.61
C ILE A 243 -2.20 14.10 -1.71
N SER A 244 -2.62 14.43 -2.93
CA SER A 244 -3.87 15.12 -3.21
C SER A 244 -4.44 14.63 -4.53
N ASP A 245 -5.71 14.28 -4.55
CA ASP A 245 -6.41 13.83 -5.74
C ASP A 245 -6.57 14.91 -6.83
N ASP A 246 -6.74 14.46 -8.07
CA ASP A 246 -7.06 15.29 -9.22
C ASP A 246 -8.50 15.09 -9.69
N ARG A 247 -9.35 16.07 -9.38
CA ARG A 247 -10.79 16.04 -9.70
C ARG A 247 -11.10 16.18 -11.18
N ASN A 248 -10.11 16.57 -11.98
CA ASN A 248 -10.26 16.75 -13.41
C ASN A 248 -9.47 15.68 -14.15
N ALA A 249 -9.19 14.54 -13.49
CA ALA A 249 -8.53 13.42 -14.12
C ALA A 249 -9.29 12.98 -15.37
N ASP A 250 -8.61 13.00 -16.51
CA ASP A 250 -9.11 12.40 -17.74
C ASP A 250 -9.29 10.88 -17.55
N PRO A 251 -10.26 10.23 -18.23
CA PRO A 251 -10.59 8.81 -18.10
C PRO A 251 -9.55 7.91 -18.80
N VAL A 252 -8.29 8.01 -18.40
CA VAL A 252 -7.19 7.19 -18.88
C VAL A 252 -7.04 5.98 -17.96
N VAL A 253 -7.24 4.79 -18.51
CA VAL A 253 -7.30 3.51 -17.80
C VAL A 253 -6.37 2.47 -18.44
N GLU A 254 -5.89 1.51 -17.64
CA GLU A 254 -5.04 0.38 -18.05
C GLU A 254 -5.68 -0.99 -17.77
N ASN A 255 -6.51 -1.14 -16.72
CA ASN A 255 -7.00 -2.44 -16.23
C ASN A 255 -8.52 -2.59 -16.28
N ILE A 256 -9.24 -1.51 -16.59
CA ILE A 256 -10.69 -1.52 -16.79
C ILE A 256 -11.03 -1.06 -18.22
N THR A 257 -12.27 -1.31 -18.65
CA THR A 257 -12.77 -0.79 -19.93
C THR A 257 -13.77 0.31 -19.68
N ILE A 258 -13.60 1.45 -20.36
CA ILE A 258 -14.58 2.53 -20.45
C ILE A 258 -15.01 2.64 -21.90
N ALA A 259 -16.31 2.63 -22.15
CA ALA A 259 -16.88 2.79 -23.49
C ALA A 259 -16.85 4.26 -23.93
N ASP A 260 -16.67 4.46 -25.23
CA ASP A 260 -16.67 5.77 -25.91
C ASP A 260 -18.02 6.54 -25.77
#